data_AF-A0A383F5J9-F1
#
_entry.id   AF-A0A383F5J9-F1
#
_cell.length_a   1.000
_cell.length_b   1.000
_cell.length_c   1.000
_cell.angle_alpha   90.00
_cell.angle_beta   90.00
_cell.angle_gamma   90.00
#
_symmetry.space_group_name_H-M   'P 1'
#
loop_
_entity.id
_entity.type
_entity.pdbx_description
1 polymer ?
#
loop_
_entity_poly.entity_id
_entity_poly.type
_entity_poly.pdbx_seq_one_letter_code
_entity_poly.pdbx_strand_id
1 'polypeptide(L)'
;MSVLERLKLESESYSVEGTITSVTSTATGTTANVTGKAGHYGKVYLTYNFVVNPKHETQGSVTGIGRAITDDGESNEGTRNGVWTRDGHIMTVYSL
;
A
#
# COMPACT_ATOMS: atom_id res chain seq x y z
N MET A 1 -32.26 -19.72 -10.12
CA MET A 1 -31.30 -18.67 -9.72
C MET A 1 -30.13 -18.71 -10.68
N SER A 2 -29.78 -17.55 -11.24
CA SER A 2 -28.75 -17.42 -12.27
C SER A 2 -27.35 -17.39 -11.64
N VAL A 3 -26.34 -17.93 -12.32
CA VAL A 3 -24.93 -17.83 -11.89
C VAL A 3 -24.48 -16.37 -11.74
N LEU A 4 -25.09 -15.46 -12.52
CA LEU A 4 -24.81 -14.03 -12.49
C LEU A 4 -25.18 -13.38 -11.14
N GLU A 5 -26.23 -13.85 -10.46
CA GLU A 5 -26.63 -13.34 -9.14
C GLU A 5 -25.65 -13.76 -8.03
N ARG A 6 -24.82 -14.78 -8.27
CA ARG A 6 -23.84 -15.31 -7.30
C ARG A 6 -22.43 -14.72 -7.46
N LEU A 7 -22.14 -14.03 -8.57
CA LEU A 7 -20.85 -13.38 -8.84
C LEU A 7 -21.03 -11.87 -8.86
N LYS A 8 -21.43 -11.30 -7.71
CA LYS A 8 -21.46 -9.85 -7.52
C LYS A 8 -20.17 -9.44 -6.80
N LEU A 9 -19.22 -8.88 -7.54
CA LEU A 9 -18.04 -8.25 -6.97
C LEU A 9 -18.43 -6.83 -6.58
N GLU A 10 -18.65 -6.60 -5.28
CA GLU A 10 -18.88 -5.25 -4.78
C GLU A 10 -17.53 -4.54 -4.71
N SER A 11 -17.39 -3.43 -5.44
CA SER A 11 -16.18 -2.61 -5.42
C SER A 11 -16.24 -1.69 -4.20
N GLU A 12 -15.38 -1.93 -3.22
CA GLU A 12 -15.15 -0.99 -2.13
C GLU A 12 -13.80 -0.30 -2.34
N SER A 13 -13.81 1.03 -2.36
CA SER A 13 -12.60 1.86 -2.38
C SER A 13 -12.59 2.75 -1.16
N TYR A 14 -11.54 2.66 -0.34
CA TYR A 14 -11.37 3.50 0.83
C TYR A 14 -10.18 4.44 0.58
N SER A 15 -10.40 5.74 0.74
CA SER A 15 -9.29 6.69 0.84
C SER A 15 -8.69 6.56 2.25
N VAL A 16 -7.37 6.38 2.31
CA VAL A 16 -6.63 6.29 3.56
C VAL A 16 -5.60 7.41 3.56
N GLU A 17 -5.75 8.35 4.48
CA GLU A 17 -4.68 9.29 4.79
C GLU A 17 -3.71 8.64 5.77
N GLY A 18 -2.44 8.56 5.36
CA GLY A 18 -1.36 7.97 6.15
C GLY A 18 -0.22 8.96 6.36
N THR A 19 0.42 8.86 7.51
CA THR A 19 1.62 9.61 7.87
C THR A 19 2.83 8.70 7.75
N ILE A 20 3.85 9.13 6.99
CA ILE A 20 5.16 8.47 6.96
C ILE A 20 5.84 8.69 8.31
N THR A 21 6.18 7.62 9.00
CA THR A 21 6.82 7.67 10.33
C THR A 21 8.33 7.51 10.26
N SER A 22 8.83 6.82 9.24
CA SER A 22 10.26 6.72 8.97
C SER A 22 10.54 6.40 7.52
N VAL A 23 11.72 6.82 7.07
CA VAL A 23 12.29 6.48 5.76
C VAL A 23 13.73 6.04 5.97
N THR A 24 14.12 4.92 5.41
CA THR A 24 15.50 4.43 5.41
C THR A 24 15.90 4.14 3.97
N SER A 25 16.99 4.74 3.51
CA SER A 25 17.49 4.55 2.15
C SER A 25 18.84 3.85 2.17
N THR A 26 19.04 2.97 1.20
CA THR A 26 20.30 2.26 0.93
C THR A 26 20.69 2.48 -0.52
N ALA A 27 21.84 1.93 -0.93
CA ALA A 27 22.26 1.95 -2.34
C ALA A 27 21.32 1.17 -3.27
N THR A 28 20.50 0.27 -2.74
CA THR A 28 19.65 -0.65 -3.53
C THR A 28 18.16 -0.32 -3.48
N GLY A 29 17.75 0.60 -2.60
CA GLY A 29 16.34 0.97 -2.47
C GLY A 29 16.02 1.79 -1.24
N THR A 30 14.73 1.97 -0.99
CA THR A 30 14.22 2.75 0.15
C THR A 30 13.10 1.98 0.84
N THR A 31 13.12 1.93 2.16
CA THR A 31 12.00 1.46 2.98
C THR A 31 11.31 2.64 3.63
N ALA A 32 9.98 2.71 3.51
CA ALA A 32 9.15 3.70 4.19
C ALA A 32 8.11 3.02 5.06
N ASN A 33 7.95 3.51 6.28
CA ASN A 33 6.91 3.07 7.20
C ASN A 33 5.82 4.13 7.28
N VAL A 34 4.56 3.70 7.23
CA VAL A 34 3.38 4.56 7.21
C VAL A 34 2.39 4.06 8.25
N THR A 35 1.74 4.98 8.96
CA THR A 35 0.58 4.66 9.79
C THR A 35 -0.60 5.55 9.44
N GLY A 36 -1.82 5.06 9.61
CA GLY A 36 -3.04 5.81 9.32
C GLY A 36 -4.28 5.13 9.89
N LYS A 37 -5.46 5.59 9.49
CA LYS A 37 -6.74 4.94 9.78
C LYS A 37 -7.47 4.63 8.46
N ALA A 38 -7.87 3.37 8.27
CA ALA A 38 -8.46 2.88 7.03
C ALA A 38 -9.87 2.32 7.24
N GLY A 39 -10.89 3.18 7.18
CA GLY A 39 -12.29 2.75 7.26
C GLY A 39 -12.56 1.77 8.42
N HIS A 40 -13.22 0.65 8.10
CA HIS A 40 -13.54 -0.41 9.08
C HIS A 40 -12.31 -1.20 9.54
N TYR A 41 -11.19 -1.14 8.82
CA TYR A 41 -9.94 -1.79 9.22
C TYR A 41 -9.24 -1.10 10.41
N GLY A 42 -9.70 0.08 10.82
CA GLY A 42 -9.15 0.78 11.98
C GLY A 42 -7.73 1.28 11.73
N LYS A 43 -6.84 1.13 12.71
CA LYS A 43 -5.47 1.63 12.64
C LYS A 43 -4.62 0.73 11.75
N VAL A 44 -3.92 1.33 10.79
CA VAL A 44 -3.04 0.61 9.87
C VAL A 44 -1.58 0.94 10.10
N TYR A 45 -0.73 -0.06 9.83
CA TYR A 45 0.72 0.03 9.77
C TYR A 45 1.16 -0.60 8.46
N LEU A 46 1.83 0.18 7.62
CA LEU A 46 2.30 -0.24 6.32
C LEU A 46 3.81 -0.08 6.27
N THR A 47 4.50 -1.08 5.74
CA THR A 47 5.90 -0.97 5.37
C THR A 47 6.01 -1.19 3.87
N TYR A 48 6.58 -0.23 3.16
CA TYR A 48 6.86 -0.33 1.73
C TYR A 48 8.35 -0.37 1.47
N ASN A 49 8.79 -1.24 0.56
CA ASN A 49 10.15 -1.35 0.07
C ASN A 49 10.16 -1.01 -1.42
N PHE A 50 10.82 0.09 -1.75
CA PHE A 50 10.95 0.63 -3.09
C PHE A 50 12.28 0.24 -3.70
N VAL A 51 12.25 -0.22 -4.94
CA VAL A 51 13.44 -0.46 -5.76
C VAL A 51 13.33 0.38 -7.02
N VAL A 52 14.40 1.10 -7.36
CA VAL A 52 14.46 1.93 -8.56
C VAL A 52 14.72 1.06 -9.79
N ASN A 53 14.04 1.36 -10.89
CA ASN A 53 14.37 0.76 -12.18
C ASN A 53 15.72 1.32 -12.67
N PRO A 54 16.75 0.48 -12.88
CA PRO A 54 18.09 0.95 -13.25
C PRO A 54 18.15 1.65 -14.62
N LYS A 55 17.11 1.48 -15.46
CA LYS A 55 17.01 2.15 -16.77
C LYS A 55 16.20 3.45 -16.71
N HIS A 56 15.39 3.66 -15.66
CA HIS A 56 14.49 4.79 -15.53
C HIS A 56 14.31 5.17 -14.06
N GLU A 57 15.03 6.20 -13.62
CA GLU A 57 15.09 6.63 -12.22
C GLU A 57 13.78 7.17 -11.63
N THR A 58 12.80 7.49 -12.47
CA THR A 58 11.48 7.99 -12.07
C THR A 58 10.44 6.89 -11.88
N GLN A 59 10.83 5.62 -11.93
CA GLN A 59 9.92 4.50 -11.74
C GLN A 59 10.62 3.28 -11.16
N GLY A 60 9.84 2.31 -10.70
CA GLY A 60 10.38 1.06 -10.18
C GLY A 60 9.33 0.13 -9.59
N SER A 61 9.78 -0.87 -8.85
CA SER A 61 8.91 -1.82 -8.17
C SER A 61 8.75 -1.46 -6.70
N VAL A 62 7.63 -1.88 -6.13
CA VAL A 62 7.37 -1.80 -4.70
C VAL A 62 6.84 -3.13 -4.20
N THR A 63 7.31 -3.53 -3.02
CA THR A 63 6.65 -4.54 -2.20
C THR A 63 6.25 -3.92 -0.88
N GLY A 64 5.26 -4.47 -0.20
CA GLY A 64 4.88 -4.00 1.11
C GLY A 64 4.10 -5.02 1.91
N ILE A 65 3.97 -4.73 3.19
CA ILE A 65 3.10 -5.45 4.11
C ILE A 65 2.25 -4.42 4.84
N GLY A 66 0.96 -4.69 4.93
CA GLY A 66 0.01 -3.92 5.72
C GLY A 66 -0.53 -4.77 6.84
N ARG A 67 -0.53 -4.22 8.06
CA ARG A 67 -1.28 -4.75 9.18
C ARG A 67 -2.32 -3.73 9.60
N ALA A 68 -3.54 -4.18 9.84
CA ALA A 68 -4.64 -3.38 10.33
C ALA A 68 -5.17 -3.95 11.65
N ILE A 69 -5.57 -3.09 12.57
CA ILE A 69 -6.18 -3.47 13.84
C ILE A 69 -7.48 -2.67 13.96
N THR A 70 -8.62 -3.38 13.99
CA THR A 70 -9.95 -2.78 14.12
C THR A 70 -10.15 -2.21 15.53
N ASP A 71 -11.20 -1.39 15.71
CA ASP A 71 -11.52 -0.81 17.01
C ASP A 71 -11.92 -1.90 18.04
N ASP A 72 -12.38 -3.07 17.59
CA ASP A 72 -12.67 -4.26 18.40
C ASP A 72 -11.44 -5.17 18.65
N GLY A 73 -10.28 -4.78 18.11
CA GLY A 73 -9.01 -5.50 18.29
C GLY A 73 -8.73 -6.63 17.31
N GLU A 74 -9.56 -6.81 16.27
CA GLU A 74 -9.30 -7.81 15.23
C GLU A 74 -8.12 -7.36 14.34
N SER A 75 -7.19 -8.28 14.09
CA SER A 75 -6.00 -8.01 13.28
C SER A 75 -6.13 -8.61 11.89
N ASN A 76 -5.90 -7.80 10.86
CA ASN A 76 -5.82 -8.22 9.46
C ASN A 76 -4.42 -7.94 8.91
N GLU A 77 -3.96 -8.77 7.98
CA GLU A 77 -2.66 -8.61 7.31
C GLU A 77 -2.81 -8.82 5.81
N GLY A 78 -2.03 -8.08 5.03
CA GLY A 78 -1.99 -8.23 3.58
C GLY A 78 -0.62 -7.86 3.01
N THR A 79 -0.18 -8.63 2.03
CA THR A 79 0.99 -8.30 1.22
C THR A 79 0.57 -7.41 0.07
N ARG A 80 1.35 -6.36 -0.19
CA ARG A 80 1.18 -5.47 -1.34
C ARG A 80 2.32 -5.66 -2.31
N ASN A 81 1.99 -5.79 -3.59
CA ASN A 81 2.97 -5.83 -4.66
C ASN A 81 2.54 -4.85 -5.74
N GLY A 82 3.51 -4.15 -6.32
CA GLY A 82 3.18 -3.08 -7.24
C GLY A 82 4.36 -2.43 -7.91
N VAL A 83 4.06 -1.29 -8.53
CA VAL A 83 5.03 -0.40 -9.17
C VAL A 83 4.82 1.01 -8.67
N TRP A 84 5.85 1.84 -8.80
CA TRP A 84 5.76 3.26 -8.49
C TRP A 84 6.28 4.08 -9.66
N THR A 85 5.75 5.30 -9.77
CA THR A 85 6.22 6.34 -10.70
C THR A 85 6.37 7.64 -9.94
N ARG A 86 7.25 8.53 -10.40
CA ARG A 86 7.47 9.85 -9.82
C ARG A 86 7.42 10.92 -10.88
N ASP A 87 6.68 11.98 -10.60
CA ASP A 87 6.73 13.26 -11.31
C ASP A 87 7.15 14.36 -10.34
N GLY A 88 8.33 14.94 -10.55
CA GLY A 88 8.92 15.89 -9.61
C GLY A 88 9.00 15.32 -8.18
N HIS A 89 8.32 15.95 -7.24
CA HIS A 89 8.30 15.56 -5.82
C HIS A 89 7.11 14.65 -5.46
N ILE A 90 6.25 14.33 -6.44
CA ILE A 90 5.07 13.51 -6.26
C ILE A 90 5.40 12.09 -6.70
N MET A 91 5.35 11.14 -5.77
CA MET A 91 5.46 9.71 -6.05
C MET A 91 4.07 9.07 -5.97
N THR A 92 3.71 8.32 -7.01
CA THR A 92 2.46 7.56 -7.08
C THR A 92 2.79 6.08 -7.04
N VAL A 93 2.09 5.36 -6.17
CA VAL A 93 2.24 3.91 -5.99
C VAL A 93 1.00 3.19 -6.50
N TYR A 94 1.18 2.20 -7.35
CA TYR A 94 0.14 1.33 -7.87
C TYR A 94 0.36 -0.07 -7.30
N SER A 95 -0.42 -0.45 -6.30
CA SER A 95 -0.29 -1.74 -5.61
C SER A 95 -1.64 -2.41 -5.38
N LEU A 96 -1.65 -3.74 -5.41
CA LEU A 96 -2.80 -4.58 -5.05
C LEU A 96 -2.85 -4.91 -3.55
#